data_AF-A0A139NWZ8-F1
#
_entry.id   AF-A0A139NWZ8-F1
#
_cell.length_a   1.000
_cell.length_b   1.000
_cell.length_c   1.000
_cell.angle_alpha   90.00
_cell.angle_beta   90.00
_cell.angle_gamma   90.00
#
_symmetry.space_group_name_H-M   'P 1'
#
loop_
_entity.id
_entity.type
_entity.pdbx_description
1 polymer ?
#
loop_
_entity_poly.entity_id
_entity_poly.type
_entity_poly.pdbx_seq_one_letter_code
_entity_poly.pdbx_strand_id
1 'polypeptide(L)'
;MTGHADFTHQSITMATHLNPNQVQLADLYGGRERVKDLSGWEGDMTKNATDKKPSIGEDDYKADLDSVNLIGRMQQGQSYDQAITSYYSDLQKDSTQREREFLKNKDSKGVRSTIYSSLVPADILKKGEVSIKEYIDKNYSDVSTFLNRLEAVVD
;
A
#
# COMPACT_ATOMS: atom_id res chain seq x y z
N MET A 1 -15.29 -5.43 -7.29
CA MET A 1 -15.06 -6.76 -6.68
C MET A 1 -15.67 -6.76 -5.29
N THR A 2 -16.32 -7.86 -4.90
CA THR A 2 -16.89 -8.05 -3.56
C THR A 2 -15.85 -8.73 -2.67
N GLY A 3 -15.42 -8.05 -1.61
CA GLY A 3 -14.45 -8.54 -0.62
C GLY A 3 -14.34 -7.53 0.51
N HIS A 4 -14.27 -8.00 1.75
CA HIS A 4 -14.04 -7.13 2.92
C HIS A 4 -12.54 -6.99 3.17
N ALA A 5 -12.12 -5.89 3.79
CA ALA A 5 -10.72 -5.75 4.22
C ALA A 5 -10.38 -6.89 5.19
N ASP A 6 -9.16 -7.43 5.11
CA ASP A 6 -8.65 -8.30 6.16
C ASP A 6 -8.41 -7.45 7.41
N PHE A 7 -9.31 -7.60 8.39
CA PHE A 7 -9.27 -6.85 9.63
C PHE A 7 -8.03 -7.15 10.46
N THR A 8 -7.53 -8.39 10.43
CA THR A 8 -6.34 -8.79 11.19
C THR A 8 -5.07 -8.22 10.55
N HIS A 9 -4.98 -8.28 9.22
CA HIS A 9 -3.93 -7.62 8.45
C HIS A 9 -3.92 -6.11 8.77
N GLN A 10 -5.05 -5.43 8.57
CA GLN A 10 -5.18 -4.00 8.82
C GLN A 10 -4.76 -3.61 10.25
N SER A 11 -5.20 -4.39 11.24
CA SER A 11 -4.88 -4.13 12.65
C SER A 11 -3.38 -4.23 12.93
N ILE A 12 -2.68 -5.25 12.39
CA ILE A 12 -1.25 -5.44 12.64
C ILE A 12 -0.41 -4.40 11.89
N THR A 13 -0.79 -4.04 10.67
CA THR A 13 -0.16 -2.95 9.89
C THR A 13 -0.29 -1.63 10.65
N MET A 14 -1.49 -1.31 11.16
CA MET A 14 -1.70 -0.10 11.97
C MET A 14 -0.92 -0.11 13.28
N ALA A 15 -0.89 -1.24 14.00
CA ALA A 15 -0.10 -1.37 15.22
C ALA A 15 1.40 -1.15 14.95
N THR A 16 1.92 -1.65 13.83
CA THR A 16 3.31 -1.47 13.42
C THR A 16 3.63 0.02 13.18
N HIS A 17 2.72 0.76 12.57
CA HIS A 17 2.88 2.20 12.33
C HIS A 17 2.84 3.05 13.60
N LEU A 18 2.04 2.65 14.59
CA LEU A 18 1.78 3.39 15.83
C LEU A 18 2.74 3.04 16.98
N ASN A 19 3.54 1.97 16.86
CA ASN A 19 4.46 1.54 17.92
C ASN A 19 5.65 2.52 18.12
N PRO A 20 5.77 3.20 19.28
CA PRO A 20 6.78 4.22 19.51
C PRO A 20 8.17 3.68 19.87
N ASN A 21 8.34 2.44 20.36
CA ASN A 21 9.61 2.00 20.96
C ASN A 21 9.85 0.48 20.93
N GLN A 22 10.33 -0.07 19.82
CA GLN A 22 11.04 -1.35 19.83
C GLN A 22 12.06 -1.39 18.69
N VAL A 23 13.28 -1.83 19.00
CA VAL A 23 14.25 -2.30 17.99
C VAL A 23 13.55 -3.44 17.26
N GLN A 24 13.09 -3.17 16.06
CA GLN A 24 12.35 -4.13 15.24
C GLN A 24 13.33 -4.75 14.24
N LEU A 25 13.03 -5.94 13.69
CA LEU A 25 13.74 -6.50 12.53
C LEU A 25 13.94 -5.45 11.42
N ALA A 26 13.02 -4.49 11.38
CA ALA A 26 13.07 -3.21 10.71
C ALA A 26 14.40 -2.46 10.60
N ASP A 27 15.13 -2.37 11.70
CA ASP A 27 16.42 -1.68 11.75
C ASP A 27 17.49 -2.46 10.98
N LEU A 28 17.24 -3.75 10.71
CA LEU A 28 18.06 -4.66 9.93
C LEU A 28 17.71 -4.65 8.42
N TYR A 29 16.48 -4.28 8.04
CA TYR A 29 15.95 -4.31 6.66
C TYR A 29 15.89 -2.94 5.96
N GLY A 30 16.62 -1.94 6.46
CA GLY A 30 16.82 -0.66 5.77
C GLY A 30 16.04 0.54 6.32
N GLY A 31 15.57 0.47 7.57
CA GLY A 31 15.14 1.65 8.34
C GLY A 31 13.62 1.71 8.64
N ARG A 32 13.28 2.58 9.60
CA ARG A 32 11.98 2.57 10.30
C ARG A 32 10.77 3.02 9.47
N GLU A 33 10.93 3.95 8.54
CA GLU A 33 9.84 4.31 7.60
C GLU A 33 9.58 3.20 6.59
N ARG A 34 10.66 2.55 6.11
CA ARG A 34 10.57 1.40 5.22
C ARG A 34 9.72 0.29 5.83
N VAL A 35 9.80 0.10 7.14
CA VAL A 35 9.10 -1.01 7.81
C VAL A 35 7.61 -0.80 7.97
N LYS A 36 7.21 0.47 8.08
CA LYS A 36 5.80 0.83 8.11
C LYS A 36 5.14 0.43 6.78
N ASP A 37 5.73 0.85 5.68
CA ASP A 37 5.24 0.49 4.34
C ASP A 37 5.41 -1.01 4.06
N LEU A 38 6.51 -1.63 4.48
CA LEU A 38 6.74 -3.09 4.35
C LEU A 38 5.77 -3.95 5.16
N SER A 39 5.15 -3.41 6.22
CA SER A 39 4.13 -4.13 7.00
C SER A 39 2.72 -4.09 6.41
N GLY A 40 2.57 -3.41 5.28
CA GLY A 40 1.34 -3.41 4.49
C GLY A 40 1.69 -3.38 3.00
N TRP A 41 1.21 -2.34 2.31
CA TRP A 41 1.27 -2.26 0.84
C TRP A 41 2.64 -2.59 0.21
N GLU A 42 3.76 -2.11 0.77
CA GLU A 42 5.08 -2.42 0.18
C GLU A 42 5.43 -3.90 0.38
N GLY A 43 5.05 -4.52 1.51
CA GLY A 43 5.28 -5.95 1.75
C GLY A 43 4.53 -6.83 0.76
N ASP A 44 3.28 -6.48 0.48
CA ASP A 44 2.39 -7.28 -0.36
C ASP A 44 2.62 -7.07 -1.86
N MET A 45 3.16 -5.92 -2.25
CA MET A 45 3.44 -5.58 -3.65
C MET A 45 4.90 -5.69 -4.07
N THR A 46 5.81 -6.00 -3.16
CA THR A 46 7.24 -6.08 -3.47
C THR A 46 7.85 -7.38 -2.98
N LYS A 47 9.11 -7.62 -3.36
CA LYS A 47 9.95 -8.67 -2.77
C LYS A 47 10.86 -8.13 -1.67
N ASN A 48 10.59 -6.91 -1.19
CA ASN A 48 11.46 -6.25 -0.23
C ASN A 48 11.33 -6.84 1.18
N ALA A 49 10.17 -7.43 1.52
CA ALA A 49 9.95 -8.12 2.78
C ALA A 49 10.45 -9.57 2.77
N THR A 50 10.23 -10.30 1.68
CA THR A 50 10.67 -11.69 1.50
C THR A 50 10.92 -12.02 0.02
N ASP A 51 11.69 -13.07 -0.28
CA ASP A 51 11.86 -13.60 -1.65
C ASP A 51 10.58 -14.22 -2.25
N LYS A 52 9.47 -14.26 -1.49
CA LYS A 52 8.20 -14.79 -1.97
C LYS A 52 7.64 -13.89 -3.06
N LYS A 53 6.85 -14.48 -3.95
CA LYS A 53 6.11 -13.72 -4.95
C LYS A 53 5.14 -12.78 -4.22
N PRO A 54 5.08 -11.48 -4.60
CA PRO A 54 4.08 -10.56 -4.06
C PRO A 54 2.66 -11.09 -4.35
N SER A 55 1.75 -10.82 -3.43
CA SER A 55 0.37 -11.25 -3.45
C SER A 55 -0.46 -10.19 -2.74
N ILE A 56 -1.34 -9.52 -3.48
CA ILE A 56 -2.23 -8.50 -2.92
C ILE A 56 -3.67 -8.83 -3.35
N GLY A 57 -4.38 -9.55 -2.48
CA GLY A 57 -5.79 -9.84 -2.67
C GLY A 57 -6.65 -8.59 -2.57
N GLU A 58 -7.96 -8.71 -2.87
CA GLU A 58 -8.91 -7.60 -2.71
C GLU A 58 -9.09 -7.22 -1.22
N ASP A 59 -8.89 -8.17 -0.32
CA ASP A 59 -8.89 -8.03 1.13
C ASP A 59 -7.64 -7.29 1.65
N ASP A 60 -6.45 -7.73 1.25
CA ASP A 60 -5.18 -7.05 1.58
C ASP A 60 -5.12 -5.66 0.96
N TYR A 61 -5.55 -5.51 -0.30
CA TYR A 61 -5.70 -4.23 -0.99
C TYR A 61 -6.45 -3.19 -0.14
N LYS A 62 -7.57 -3.59 0.45
CA LYS A 62 -8.36 -2.70 1.30
C LYS A 62 -7.69 -2.50 2.64
N ALA A 63 -7.19 -3.56 3.26
CA ALA A 63 -6.51 -3.49 4.56
C ALA A 63 -5.33 -2.51 4.52
N ASP A 64 -4.52 -2.58 3.47
CA ASP A 64 -3.34 -1.74 3.27
C ASP A 64 -3.66 -0.27 3.07
N LEU A 65 -4.55 0.03 2.10
CA LEU A 65 -4.93 1.41 1.80
C LEU A 65 -5.69 2.03 2.97
N ASP A 66 -6.60 1.27 3.58
CA ASP A 66 -7.38 1.74 4.73
C ASP A 66 -6.45 1.99 5.93
N SER A 67 -5.44 1.15 6.17
CA SER A 67 -4.46 1.37 7.24
C SER A 67 -3.74 2.71 7.09
N VAL A 68 -3.19 2.98 5.90
CA VAL A 68 -2.48 4.23 5.61
C VAL A 68 -3.40 5.45 5.79
N ASN A 69 -4.65 5.35 5.32
CA ASN A 69 -5.62 6.44 5.42
C ASN A 69 -6.05 6.73 6.87
N LEU A 70 -6.35 5.69 7.64
CA LEU A 70 -6.73 5.83 9.04
C LEU A 70 -5.59 6.43 9.87
N ILE A 71 -4.34 5.99 9.64
CA ILE A 71 -3.18 6.58 10.30
C ILE A 71 -3.01 8.04 9.90
N GLY A 72 -3.18 8.39 8.62
CA GLY A 72 -3.11 9.78 8.15
C GLY A 72 -4.12 10.67 8.87
N ARG A 73 -5.36 10.20 9.05
CA ARG A 73 -6.39 10.90 9.84
C ARG A 73 -6.03 11.02 11.32
N MET A 74 -5.47 9.96 11.92
CA MET A 74 -5.01 9.99 13.32
C MET A 74 -3.85 10.98 13.53
N GLN A 75 -2.91 11.05 12.58
CA GLN A 75 -1.81 12.02 12.61
C GLN A 75 -2.31 13.47 12.50
N GLN A 76 -3.48 13.69 11.91
CA GLN A 76 -4.18 14.98 11.87
C GLN A 76 -4.97 15.29 13.15
N GLY A 77 -4.88 14.43 14.18
CA GLY A 77 -5.44 14.68 15.51
C GLY A 77 -6.75 13.95 15.82
N GLN A 78 -7.25 13.09 14.93
CA GLN A 78 -8.42 12.26 15.21
C GLN A 78 -8.05 11.08 16.13
N SER A 79 -8.97 10.71 17.04
CA SER A 79 -8.87 9.40 17.70
C SER A 79 -9.11 8.27 16.70
N TYR A 80 -8.74 7.03 17.05
CA TYR A 80 -9.00 5.87 16.20
C TYR A 80 -10.49 5.71 15.86
N ASP A 81 -11.38 5.84 16.85
CA ASP A 81 -12.84 5.74 16.64
C ASP A 81 -13.37 6.82 15.70
N GLN A 82 -12.85 8.06 15.82
CA GLN A 82 -13.19 9.16 14.93
C GLN A 82 -12.68 8.92 13.51
N ALA A 83 -11.44 8.44 13.38
CA ALA A 83 -10.81 8.13 12.10
C ALA A 83 -11.59 7.03 11.37
N ILE A 84 -11.89 5.91 12.02
CA ILE A 84 -12.69 4.82 11.45
C ILE A 84 -14.08 5.29 11.05
N THR A 85 -14.79 5.96 11.96
CA THR A 85 -16.18 6.36 11.72
C THR A 85 -16.25 7.33 10.54
N SER A 86 -15.38 8.35 10.51
CA SER A 86 -15.37 9.32 9.44
C SER A 86 -14.90 8.71 8.12
N TYR A 87 -13.86 7.87 8.13
CA TYR A 87 -13.28 7.28 6.93
C TYR A 87 -14.27 6.36 6.21
N TYR A 88 -14.89 5.41 6.93
CA TYR A 88 -15.86 4.51 6.32
C TYR A 88 -17.17 5.22 5.94
N SER A 89 -17.52 6.31 6.63
CA SER A 89 -18.64 7.16 6.21
C SER A 89 -18.36 7.87 4.88
N ASP A 90 -17.12 8.28 4.62
CA ASP A 90 -16.74 8.91 3.34
C ASP A 90 -16.63 7.85 2.23
N LEU A 91 -16.07 6.68 2.51
CA LEU A 91 -16.01 5.55 1.57
C LEU A 91 -17.39 5.06 1.13
N GLN A 92 -18.39 5.09 2.01
CA GLN A 92 -19.76 4.73 1.66
C GLN A 92 -20.39 5.70 0.66
N LYS A 93 -19.98 6.97 0.69
CA LYS A 93 -20.47 8.00 -0.25
C LYS A 93 -19.76 7.92 -1.59
N ASP A 94 -18.46 7.62 -1.57
CA ASP A 94 -17.64 7.50 -2.76
C ASP A 94 -16.56 6.44 -2.56
N SER A 95 -16.66 5.33 -3.30
CA SER A 95 -15.70 4.22 -3.19
C SER A 95 -14.30 4.60 -3.64
N THR A 96 -14.15 5.57 -4.55
CA THR A 96 -12.84 6.04 -5.05
C THR A 96 -12.10 6.91 -4.02
N GLN A 97 -12.75 7.24 -2.90
CA GLN A 97 -12.13 7.93 -1.78
C GLN A 97 -10.95 7.15 -1.21
N ARG A 98 -10.97 5.81 -1.29
CA ARG A 98 -9.88 4.96 -0.78
C ARG A 98 -8.56 5.29 -1.45
N GLU A 99 -8.55 5.25 -2.78
CA GLU A 99 -7.37 5.45 -3.60
C GLU A 99 -6.93 6.92 -3.56
N ARG A 100 -7.89 7.86 -3.65
CA ARG A 100 -7.56 9.30 -3.57
C ARG A 100 -6.95 9.70 -2.24
N GLU A 101 -7.46 9.17 -1.13
CA GLU A 101 -6.92 9.48 0.19
C GLU A 101 -5.56 8.82 0.38
N PHE A 102 -5.36 7.61 -0.14
CA PHE A 102 -4.07 6.94 -0.11
C PHE A 102 -3.00 7.77 -0.82
N LEU A 103 -3.33 8.30 -2.01
CA LEU A 103 -2.43 9.15 -2.79
C LEU A 103 -2.18 10.55 -2.18
N LYS A 104 -2.99 10.98 -1.22
CA LYS A 104 -2.69 12.17 -0.40
C LYS A 104 -1.69 11.86 0.70
N ASN A 105 -1.73 10.64 1.24
CA ASN A 105 -0.86 10.18 2.32
C ASN A 105 0.47 9.60 1.80
N LYS A 106 0.52 9.15 0.54
CA LYS A 106 1.68 8.55 -0.10
C LYS A 106 1.94 9.16 -1.48
N ASP A 107 3.18 9.52 -1.74
CA ASP A 107 3.59 10.04 -3.04
C ASP A 107 3.42 8.96 -4.13
N SER A 108 2.59 9.26 -5.13
CA SER A 108 2.25 8.31 -6.20
C SER A 108 3.48 7.85 -6.99
N LYS A 109 4.46 8.74 -7.19
CA LYS A 109 5.72 8.43 -7.86
C LYS A 109 6.59 7.54 -6.99
N GLY A 110 6.68 7.82 -5.69
CA GLY A 110 7.34 6.98 -4.70
C GLY A 110 6.79 5.55 -4.70
N VAL A 111 5.47 5.40 -4.63
CA VAL A 111 4.80 4.08 -4.66
C VAL A 111 5.18 3.28 -5.91
N ARG A 112 5.06 3.89 -7.10
CA ARG A 112 5.42 3.22 -8.36
C ARG A 112 6.91 2.87 -8.42
N SER A 113 7.78 3.81 -8.05
CA SER A 113 9.22 3.61 -8.06
C SER A 113 9.65 2.44 -7.16
N THR A 114 9.07 2.35 -5.96
CA THR A 114 9.32 1.25 -5.02
C THR A 114 8.89 -0.09 -5.59
N ILE A 115 7.69 -0.18 -6.18
CA ILE A 115 7.20 -1.41 -6.80
C ILE A 115 8.08 -1.81 -8.00
N TYR A 116 8.38 -0.86 -8.88
CA TYR A 116 9.14 -1.11 -10.10
C TYR A 116 10.56 -1.58 -9.78
N SER A 117 11.25 -0.91 -8.86
CA SER A 117 12.61 -1.27 -8.47
C SER A 117 12.71 -2.64 -7.80
N SER A 118 11.63 -3.12 -7.16
CA SER A 118 11.60 -4.44 -6.53
C SER A 118 11.26 -5.57 -7.51
N LEU A 119 10.29 -5.35 -8.40
CA LEU A 119 9.73 -6.43 -9.22
C LEU A 119 10.34 -6.53 -10.61
N VAL A 120 10.80 -5.42 -11.17
CA VAL A 120 11.11 -5.32 -12.60
C VAL A 120 12.62 -5.45 -12.82
N PRO A 121 13.07 -6.39 -13.67
CA PRO A 121 14.46 -6.52 -14.06
C PRO A 121 15.05 -5.21 -14.63
N ALA A 122 16.34 -4.96 -14.33
CA ALA A 122 17.01 -3.73 -14.70
C ALA A 122 17.06 -3.46 -16.22
N ASP A 123 17.06 -4.50 -17.05
CA ASP A 123 17.01 -4.37 -18.51
C ASP A 123 15.62 -3.92 -19.01
N ILE A 124 14.56 -4.25 -18.28
CA ILE A 124 13.18 -3.83 -18.57
C ILE A 124 12.93 -2.42 -18.04
N LEU A 125 13.45 -2.09 -16.85
CA LEU A 125 13.38 -0.72 -16.30
C LEU A 125 13.94 0.33 -17.28
N LYS A 126 15.01 -0.02 -18.00
CA LYS A 126 15.64 0.86 -19.02
C LYS A 126 14.80 1.05 -20.29
N LYS A 127 13.79 0.20 -20.53
CA LYS A 127 12.93 0.26 -21.73
C LYS A 127 11.77 1.25 -21.58
N GLY A 128 11.51 1.74 -20.37
CA GLY A 128 10.50 2.75 -20.07
C GLY A 128 9.13 2.18 -19.66
N GLU A 129 8.21 3.09 -19.32
CA GLU A 129 6.95 2.81 -18.62
C GLU A 129 6.10 1.71 -19.26
N VAL A 130 5.99 1.71 -20.60
CA VAL A 130 5.15 0.74 -21.32
C VAL A 130 5.66 -0.69 -21.09
N SER A 131 6.96 -0.93 -21.26
CA SER A 131 7.56 -2.25 -21.06
C SER A 131 7.54 -2.68 -19.59
N ILE A 132 7.62 -1.73 -18.66
CA ILE A 132 7.48 -1.99 -17.23
C ILE A 132 6.08 -2.50 -16.92
N LYS A 133 5.04 -1.79 -17.39
CA LYS A 133 3.64 -2.18 -17.17
C LYS A 133 3.31 -3.51 -17.80
N GLU A 134 3.74 -3.75 -19.04
CA GLU A 134 3.56 -5.05 -19.72
C GLU A 134 4.22 -6.21 -18.94
N TYR A 135 5.40 -5.97 -18.36
CA TYR A 135 6.07 -6.97 -17.54
C TYR A 135 5.32 -7.25 -16.25
N ILE A 136 4.86 -6.21 -15.55
CA ILE A 136 4.10 -6.37 -14.29
C ILE A 136 2.78 -7.08 -14.57
N ASP A 137 2.05 -6.68 -15.62
CA ASP A 137 0.79 -7.30 -16.01
C ASP A 137 0.92 -8.80 -16.26
N LYS A 138 1.97 -9.19 -16.98
CA LYS A 138 2.24 -10.60 -17.30
C LYS A 138 2.67 -11.45 -16.11
N ASN A 139 3.41 -10.88 -15.16
CA ASN A 139 4.05 -11.66 -14.09
C ASN A 139 3.38 -11.50 -12.72
N TYR A 140 2.69 -10.39 -12.49
CA TYR A 140 2.12 -9.94 -11.23
C TYR A 140 0.77 -9.22 -11.48
N SER A 141 -0.23 -9.96 -11.99
CA SER A 141 -1.56 -9.43 -12.35
C SER A 141 -2.24 -8.64 -11.23
N ASP A 142 -2.04 -9.05 -9.98
CA ASP A 142 -2.69 -8.41 -8.82
C ASP A 142 -2.06 -7.03 -8.57
N VAL A 143 -0.73 -6.94 -8.69
CA VAL A 143 0.02 -5.68 -8.62
C VAL A 143 -0.31 -4.78 -9.82
N SER A 144 -0.49 -5.34 -11.02
CA SER A 144 -0.98 -4.59 -12.19
C SER A 144 -2.36 -3.98 -11.91
N THR A 145 -3.28 -4.77 -11.36
CA THR A 145 -4.63 -4.32 -10.99
C THR A 145 -4.59 -3.21 -9.95
N PHE A 146 -3.73 -3.33 -8.94
CA PHE A 146 -3.49 -2.29 -7.94
C PHE A 146 -3.07 -0.96 -8.59
N LEU A 147 -2.02 -1.01 -9.43
CA LEU A 147 -1.44 0.18 -10.06
C LEU A 147 -2.46 0.86 -10.96
N ASN A 148 -3.25 0.09 -11.71
CA ASN A 148 -4.31 0.61 -12.57
C ASN A 148 -5.42 1.32 -11.77
N ARG A 149 -5.79 0.82 -10.59
CA ARG A 149 -6.79 1.47 -9.73
C ARG A 149 -6.29 2.80 -9.17
N LEU A 150 -5.03 2.85 -8.73
CA LEU A 150 -4.42 4.11 -8.31
C LEU A 150 -4.32 5.09 -9.47
N GLU A 151 -3.93 4.63 -10.66
CA GLU A 151 -3.84 5.47 -11.86
C GLU A 151 -5.17 6.07 -12.29
N ALA A 152 -6.27 5.32 -12.14
CA ALA A 152 -7.61 5.78 -12.52
C ALA A 152 -8.10 7.00 -11.71
N VAL A 153 -7.46 7.33 -10.59
CA VAL A 153 -7.83 8.46 -9.73
C VAL A 153 -6.75 9.55 -9.65
N VAL A 154 -5.67 9.43 -10.42
CA VAL A 154 -4.65 10.46 -10.59
C VAL A 154 -5.10 11.37 -11.73
N ASP A 155 -5.29 12.66 -11.44
CA ASP A 155 -5.59 13.71 -12.44
C ASP A 155 -4.43 13.96 -13.41
#